data_AF-A0A8J3XNG0-F1
#
_entry.id   AF-A0A8J3XNG0-F1
#
_cell.length_a   1.000
_cell.length_b   1.000
_cell.length_c   1.000
_cell.angle_alpha   90.00
_cell.angle_beta   90.00
_cell.angle_gamma   90.00
#
_symmetry.space_group_name_H-M   'P 1'
#
loop_
_entity.id
_entity.type
_entity.pdbx_description
1 polymer ?
#
loop_
_entity_poly.entity_id
_entity_poly.type
_entity_poly.pdbx_seq_one_letter_code
_entity_poly.pdbx_strand_id
1 'polypeptide(L)' 'MAARAEDLPGGLGEFRVVVFAQSFHWTDRDRVAATVLEMLEPRGAFVHISDLKNPPAEQAPLPLRSLPLMVGESVPNL' A
#
# COMPACT_ATOMS: atom_id res chain seq x y z
N MET A 1 16.49 -27.82 6.34
CA MET A 1 15.11 -27.69 5.84
C MET A 1 14.87 -26.21 5.57
N ALA A 2 14.55 -25.81 4.34
CA ALA A 2 14.34 -24.41 4.00
C ALA A 2 12.83 -24.13 4.00
N ALA A 3 12.35 -23.31 4.93
CA ALA A 3 10.98 -22.82 4.92
C ALA A 3 10.89 -21.63 3.95
N ARG A 4 9.93 -21.65 3.02
CA ARG A 4 9.67 -20.58 2.05
C ARG A 4 8.42 -19.80 2.45
N ALA A 5 8.35 -18.54 2.04
CA ALA A 5 7.21 -17.68 2.33
C ALA A 5 5.95 -18.13 1.57
N GLU A 6 6.11 -18.73 0.39
CA GLU A 6 5.02 -19.31 -0.41
C GLU A 6 4.34 -20.50 0.27
N ASP A 7 5.05 -21.12 1.21
CA ASP A 7 4.58 -22.26 1.99
C ASP A 7 4.02 -21.82 3.35
N LEU A 8 3.82 -20.51 3.57
CA LEU A 8 3.11 -20.00 4.74
C LEU A 8 1.74 -20.68 4.84
N PRO A 9 1.49 -21.48 5.89
CA PRO A 9 0.17 -22.05 6.12
C PRO A 9 -0.80 -20.91 6.48
N GLY A 10 -1.96 -20.87 5.82
CA GLY A 10 -3.05 -19.92 6.08
C GLY A 10 -3.75 -20.07 7.45
N GLY A 11 -3.01 -20.49 8.48
CA GLY A 11 -3.51 -20.74 9.83
C GLY A 11 -2.43 -20.57 10.90
N LEU A 12 -1.35 -19.84 10.60
CA LEU A 12 -0.29 -19.57 11.57
C LEU A 12 -0.75 -18.67 12.74
N GLY A 13 -1.94 -18.09 12.63
CA GLY A 13 -2.54 -17.15 13.56
C GLY A 13 -2.84 -15.81 12.88
N GLU A 14 -3.47 -14.92 13.64
CA GLU A 14 -3.63 -13.52 13.23
C GLU A 14 -2.50 -12.67 13.79
N PHE A 15 -2.04 -11.71 12.99
CA PHE A 15 -0.93 -10.84 13.31
C PHE A 15 -1.35 -9.39 13.15
N ARG A 16 -0.93 -8.55 14.08
CA ARG A 16 -1.12 -7.11 13.98
C ARG A 16 -0.15 -6.45 13.00
N VAL A 17 1.06 -6.99 12.86
CA VAL A 17 2.10 -6.49 11.96
C VAL A 17 2.86 -7.65 11.34
N VAL A 18 2.99 -7.65 10.02
CA VAL A 18 3.87 -8.55 9.28
C VAL A 18 4.90 -7.73 8.50
N VAL A 19 6.18 -8.05 8.68
CA VAL A 19 7.30 -7.29 8.09
C VAL A 19 8.05 -8.18 7.11
N PHE A 20 8.18 -7.72 5.86
CA PHE A 20 9.11 -8.31 4.90
C PHE A 20 10.21 -7.33 4.57
N ALA A 21 11.46 -7.79 4.69
CA ALA A 21 12.63 -7.05 4.24
C ALA A 21 12.95 -7.41 2.78
N GLN A 22 14.21 -7.24 2.38
CA GLN A 22 14.63 -7.45 1.00
C GLN A 22 14.29 -8.84 0.44
N SER A 23 14.15 -9.88 1.25
CA SER A 23 13.77 -11.21 0.74
C SER A 23 12.42 -11.25 -0.01
N PHE A 24 11.55 -10.24 0.16
CA PHE A 24 10.26 -10.19 -0.55
C PHE A 24 10.38 -10.11 -2.08
N HIS A 25 11.50 -9.65 -2.64
CA HIS A 25 11.64 -9.62 -4.10
C HIS A 25 11.97 -10.98 -4.71
N TRP A 26 12.31 -11.98 -3.89
CA TRP A 26 12.56 -13.36 -4.34
C TRP A 26 11.32 -14.24 -4.26
N THR A 27 10.25 -13.75 -3.64
CA THR A 27 9.02 -14.52 -3.45
C THR A 27 8.03 -14.28 -4.59
N ASP A 28 7.10 -15.21 -4.75
CA ASP A 28 5.83 -14.90 -5.44
C ASP A 28 5.05 -13.87 -4.60
N ARG A 29 5.26 -12.59 -4.92
CA ARG A 29 4.79 -11.46 -4.13
C ARG A 29 3.28 -11.43 -3.98
N ASP A 30 2.55 -11.68 -5.05
CA ASP A 30 1.08 -11.61 -5.04
C ASP A 30 0.51 -12.76 -4.19
N ARG A 31 1.05 -13.97 -4.36
CA ARG A 31 0.65 -15.13 -3.55
C ARG A 31 0.95 -14.92 -2.06
N VAL A 32 2.15 -14.45 -1.75
CA VAL A 32 2.56 -14.21 -0.35
C VAL A 32 1.75 -13.06 0.26
N ALA A 33 1.53 -11.96 -0.48
CA ALA A 33 0.75 -10.84 0.01
C ALA A 33 -0.72 -11.23 0.26
N ALA A 34 -1.33 -12.03 -0.61
CA ALA A 34 -2.69 -12.54 -0.39
C ALA A 34 -2.78 -13.40 0.87
N THR A 35 -1.82 -14.33 1.05
CA THR A 35 -1.77 -15.17 2.25
C THR A 35 -1.60 -14.34 3.53
N VAL A 36 -0.71 -13.35 3.50
CA VAL A 36 -0.46 -12.47 4.65
C VAL A 36 -1.66 -11.57 4.95
N LEU A 37 -2.37 -11.11 3.93
CA LEU A 37 -3.59 -10.31 4.10
C LEU A 37 -4.66 -11.07 4.90
N GLU A 38 -4.82 -12.37 4.65
CA GLU A 38 -5.74 -13.23 5.42
C GLU A 38 -5.27 -13.46 6.86
N MET A 39 -3.98 -13.28 7.13
CA MET A 39 -3.39 -13.43 8.45
C MET A 39 -3.34 -12.12 9.25
N LEU A 40 -3.78 -10.99 8.68
CA LEU A 40 -3.78 -9.71 9.39
C LEU A 40 -5.07 -9.52 10.20
N GLU A 41 -4.92 -9.15 11.46
CA GLU A 41 -6.04 -8.66 12.27
C GLU A 41 -6.71 -7.46 11.59
N PRO A 42 -8.00 -7.17 11.87
CA PRO A 42 -8.61 -5.90 11.49
C PRO A 42 -7.75 -4.73 12.00
N ARG A 43 -7.36 -3.82 11.08
CA ARG A 43 -6.42 -2.70 11.32
C ARG A 43 -4.95 -3.09 11.50
N GLY A 44 -4.57 -4.32 11.16
CA GLY A 44 -3.19 -4.75 11.05
C GLY A 44 -2.46 -4.09 9.88
N ALA A 45 -1.14 -4.27 9.84
CA ALA A 45 -0.28 -3.65 8.84
C ALA A 45 0.68 -4.65 8.19
N PHE A 46 0.79 -4.55 6.86
CA PHE A 46 1.88 -5.12 6.09
C PHE A 46 2.97 -4.06 5.89
N VAL A 47 4.19 -4.35 6.33
CA VAL A 47 5.33 -3.44 6.20
C VAL A 47 6.38 -4.07 5.29
N HIS A 48 6.68 -3.39 4.19
CA HIS A 48 7.75 -3.79 3.29
C HIS A 48 8.94 -2.83 3.43
N ILE A 49 10.08 -3.37 3.86
CA ILE A 49 11.34 -2.63 4.01
C ILE A 49 12.20 -2.90 2.80
N SER A 50 12.51 -1.85 2.05
CA SER A 50 13.40 -1.89 0.89
C SER A 50 14.53 -0.89 1.05
N ASP A 51 15.67 -1.23 0.45
CA ASP A 51 16.78 -0.29 0.30
C ASP A 51 16.45 0.72 -0.80
N LEU A 52 16.53 2.01 -0.47
CA LEU A 52 16.24 3.09 -1.39
C LEU A 52 17.53 3.50 -2.11
N LYS A 53 17.84 2.80 -3.20
CA LYS A 53 19.09 3.01 -3.95
C LYS A 53 19.14 4.31 -4.75
N ASN A 54 17.98 4.88 -5.07
CA ASN A 54 17.85 6.17 -5.74
C ASN A 54 16.88 7.06 -4.95
N PRO A 55 17.14 8.38 -4.87
CA PRO A 55 16.16 9.29 -4.31
C PRO A 55 14.82 9.14 -5.04
N PRO A 56 13.68 9.26 -4.34
CA PRO A 56 12.38 9.21 -4.99
C PRO A 56 12.36 10.23 -6.11
N ALA A 57 11.81 9.86 -7.27
CA ALA A 57 11.53 10.85 -8.29
C ALA A 57 10.71 11.98 -7.65
N GLU A 58 11.08 13.23 -7.94
CA GLU A 58 10.30 14.40 -7.54
C GLU A 58 8.84 14.13 -7.90
N GLN A 59 7.98 14.04 -6.89
CA GLN A 59 6.56 13.81 -7.13
C GLN A 59 6.03 15.06 -7.81
N ALA A 60 5.83 14.99 -9.13
CA ALA A 60 5.14 16.03 -9.86
C ALA A 60 3.80 16.29 -9.13
N PRO A 61 3.44 17.56 -8.88
CA PRO A 61 2.20 17.88 -8.20
C PRO A 61 1.05 17.12 -8.85
N LEU A 62 0.25 16.42 -8.02
CA LEU A 62 -0.97 15.80 -8.50
C LEU A 62 -1.77 16.85 -9.28
N PRO A 63 -2.29 16.54 -10.47
CA PRO A 63 -3.08 17.52 -11.22
C PRO A 63 -4.23 17.98 -10.33
N LEU A 64 -4.29 19.29 -10.07
CA LEU A 64 -5.39 19.89 -9.35
C LEU A 64 -6.67 19.52 -10.10
N ARG A 65 -7.61 18.84 -9.41
CA ARG A 65 -8.96 18.68 -9.96
C ARG A 65 -9.50 20.07 -10.17
N SER A 66 -9.81 20.43 -11.41
CA SER A 66 -10.50 21.67 -11.75
C SER A 66 -11.88 21.64 -11.09
N LEU A 67 -11.98 22.22 -9.90
CA LEU A 67 -13.27 22.54 -9.30
C LEU A 67 -13.86 23.67 -10.15
N PRO A 68 -15.09 23.53 -10.68
CA PRO A 68 -15.72 24.61 -11.40
C PRO A 68 -15.88 25.78 -10.42
N LEU A 69 -15.25 26.92 -10.74
CA LEU A 69 -15.46 28.15 -10.01
C LEU A 69 -16.93 28.54 -10.22
N MET A 70 -17.77 28.40 -9.19
CA MET A 70 -19.12 28.94 -9.23
C MET A 70 -19.01 30.47 -9.19
N VAL A 71 -18.95 31.09 -10.36
CA VAL A 71 -19.08 32.54 -10.48
C VAL A 71 -20.54 32.85 -10.16
N GLY A 72 -20.80 33.33 -8.95
CA GLY A 72 -22.11 33.87 -8.59
C GLY A 72 -22.36 35.10 -9.44
N GLU A 73 -23.21 34.97 -10.45
CA GLU A 73 -23.73 36.13 -11.17
C GLU A 73 -24.55 36.96 -10.18
N SER A 74 -24.04 38.16 -9.86
CA SER A 74 -24.81 39.18 -9.17
C SER A 74 -25.94 39.60 -10.10
N VAL A 75 -27.15 39.13 -9.83
CA VAL A 75 -28.38 39.68 -10.42
C VAL A 75 -28.47 41.17 -10.06
N PRO A 76 -28.47 42.11 -11.04
CA PRO A 76 -28.75 43.49 -10.74
C PRO A 76 -30.22 43.62 -10.35
N ASN A 77 -30.46 44.20 -9.17
CA ASN A 77 -31.78 44.59 -8.69
C ASN A 77 -32.35 45.70 -9.60
N LEU A 78 -33.68 45.66 -9.79
CA LEU A 78 -34.53 46.48 -10.67
C LEU A 78 -34.08 47.93 -10.93
#